data_AF-A0A222E422-F1
#
_entry.id   AF-A0A222E422-F1
#
_cell.length_a   1.000
_cell.length_b   1.000
_cell.length_c   1.000
_cell.angle_alpha   90.00
_cell.angle_beta   90.00
_cell.angle_gamma   90.00
#
_symmetry.space_group_name_H-M   'P 1'
#
loop_
_entity.id
_entity.type
_entity.pdbx_description
1 polymer ?
#
loop_
_entity_poly.entity_id
_entity_poly.type
_entity_poly.pdbx_seq_one_letter_code
_entity_poly.pdbx_strand_id
1 'polypeptide(L)'
;MGYREAQTNGHKAEEADMQDTPTDSYGVAAGELKQFIERVERLEEEKKEIAEQIKEVMAEAKGRGYDTKVMRKVISLRKRDADDIAEEEAVLDMYKAALGMS
;
A
#
# COMPACT_ATOMS: atom_id res chain seq x y z
N MET A 1 3.94 -50.64 -65.24
CA MET A 1 4.54 -50.07 -64.02
C MET A 1 5.53 -49.01 -64.46
N GLY A 2 5.13 -47.75 -64.38
CA GLY A 2 5.87 -46.60 -64.91
C GLY A 2 5.12 -45.36 -64.50
N TYR A 3 5.50 -44.79 -63.35
CA TYR A 3 4.84 -43.66 -62.74
C TYR A 3 5.18 -42.38 -63.51
N ARG A 4 4.13 -41.59 -63.78
CA ARG A 4 4.19 -40.24 -64.31
C ARG A 4 3.55 -39.36 -63.25
N GLU A 5 4.30 -38.46 -62.62
CA GLU A 5 3.73 -37.40 -61.79
C GLU A 5 4.29 -36.05 -62.19
N ALA A 6 3.34 -35.13 -62.30
CA ALA A 6 3.46 -33.80 -62.82
C ALA A 6 4.14 -32.86 -61.84
N GLN A 7 4.80 -31.85 -62.38
CA GLN A 7 5.20 -30.66 -61.65
C GLN A 7 3.95 -29.85 -61.30
N THR A 8 3.76 -29.52 -60.02
CA THR A 8 2.99 -28.35 -59.60
C THR A 8 3.79 -27.55 -58.61
N ASN A 9 4.16 -26.34 -59.02
CA ASN A 9 4.80 -25.30 -58.23
C ASN A 9 3.79 -24.77 -57.18
N GLY A 10 4.11 -24.90 -55.90
CA GLY A 10 3.32 -24.39 -54.78
C GLY A 10 4.02 -23.19 -54.15
N HIS A 11 3.43 -22.02 -54.34
CA HIS A 11 3.80 -20.76 -53.72
C HIS A 11 3.77 -20.82 -52.18
N LYS A 12 4.78 -20.18 -51.57
CA LYS A 12 4.63 -19.17 -50.50
C LYS A 12 4.42 -19.67 -49.06
N ALA A 13 5.45 -19.37 -48.26
CA ALA A 13 5.46 -18.89 -46.88
C ALA A 13 4.59 -19.59 -45.83
N GLU A 14 5.25 -20.12 -44.80
CA GLU A 14 4.84 -19.90 -43.43
C GLU A 14 6.10 -19.93 -42.54
N GLU A 15 6.73 -18.75 -42.43
CA GLU A 15 7.29 -18.35 -41.15
C GLU A 15 6.13 -18.17 -40.15
N ALA A 16 6.43 -18.31 -38.86
CA ALA A 16 5.60 -18.06 -37.70
C ALA A 16 4.77 -19.26 -37.18
N ASP A 17 5.32 -19.92 -36.16
CA ASP A 17 4.69 -19.81 -34.84
C ASP A 17 5.79 -19.89 -33.77
N MET A 18 6.49 -18.75 -33.58
CA MET A 18 7.17 -18.52 -32.33
C MET A 18 6.07 -18.39 -31.29
N GLN A 19 5.80 -19.51 -30.60
CA GLN A 19 4.90 -19.55 -29.46
C GLN A 19 5.20 -18.33 -28.58
N ASP A 20 4.23 -17.43 -28.47
CA ASP A 20 4.20 -16.33 -27.53
C ASP A 20 4.34 -16.93 -26.11
N THR A 21 5.59 -17.04 -25.64
CA THR A 21 5.85 -17.70 -24.37
C THR A 21 5.39 -16.77 -23.23
N PRO A 22 4.63 -17.27 -22.25
CA PRO A 22 4.14 -16.47 -21.11
C PRO A 22 5.27 -15.88 -20.26
N THR A 23 6.52 -16.27 -20.50
CA THR A 23 7.74 -15.86 -19.78
C THR A 23 7.93 -14.35 -19.71
N ASP A 24 7.64 -13.59 -20.77
CA ASP A 24 7.83 -12.14 -20.78
C ASP A 24 6.83 -11.43 -19.85
N SER A 25 5.58 -11.89 -19.82
CA SER A 25 4.57 -11.34 -18.91
C SER A 25 4.87 -11.63 -17.43
N TYR A 26 5.41 -12.82 -17.12
CA TYR A 26 5.90 -13.15 -15.78
C TYR A 26 7.12 -12.30 -15.37
N GLY A 27 8.02 -11.98 -16.30
CA GLY A 27 9.17 -11.10 -16.05
C GLY A 27 8.76 -9.67 -15.73
N VAL A 28 7.79 -9.11 -16.45
CA VAL A 28 7.23 -7.77 -16.19
C VAL A 28 6.52 -7.72 -14.82
N ALA A 29 5.68 -8.73 -14.51
CA ALA A 29 4.98 -8.81 -13.23
C ALA A 29 5.96 -8.96 -12.03
N ALA A 30 7.04 -9.73 -12.20
CA ALA A 30 8.07 -9.85 -11.17
C ALA A 30 8.84 -8.54 -10.94
N GLY A 31 9.11 -7.78 -12.00
CA GLY A 31 9.75 -6.47 -11.92
C GLY A 31 8.90 -5.42 -11.20
N GLU A 32 7.59 -5.42 -11.42
CA GLU A 32 6.65 -4.53 -10.73
C GLU A 32 6.51 -4.88 -9.24
N LEU A 33 6.36 -6.18 -8.91
CA LEU A 33 6.31 -6.65 -7.53
C LEU A 33 7.58 -6.25 -6.75
N LYS A 34 8.76 -6.39 -7.37
CA LYS A 34 10.03 -5.98 -6.77
C LYS A 34 10.06 -4.48 -6.44
N GLN A 35 9.56 -3.63 -7.34
CA GLN A 35 9.50 -2.18 -7.10
C GLN A 35 8.58 -1.83 -5.91
N PHE A 36 7.43 -2.51 -5.77
CA PHE A 36 6.57 -2.30 -4.61
C PHE A 36 7.25 -2.72 -3.30
N ILE A 37 7.92 -3.88 -3.28
CA ILE A 37 8.64 -4.38 -2.10
C ILE A 37 9.73 -3.39 -1.69
N GLU A 38 10.61 -3.00 -2.61
CA GLU A 38 11.71 -2.07 -2.32
C GLU A 38 11.21 -0.70 -1.82
N ARG A 39 10.08 -0.22 -2.35
CA ARG A 39 9.44 1.00 -1.85
C ARG A 39 8.93 0.83 -0.42
N VAL A 40 8.29 -0.29 -0.10
CA VAL A 40 7.78 -0.57 1.25
C VAL A 40 8.92 -0.74 2.25
N GLU A 41 9.99 -1.45 1.88
CA GLU A 41 11.16 -1.64 2.74
C GLU A 41 11.81 -0.31 3.12
N ARG A 42 12.02 0.58 2.14
CA ARG A 42 12.51 1.94 2.42
C ARG A 42 11.58 2.72 3.34
N LEU A 43 10.26 2.64 3.12
CA LEU A 43 9.28 3.32 3.97
C LEU A 43 9.27 2.75 5.40
N GLU A 44 9.49 1.45 5.60
CA GLU A 44 9.61 0.84 6.93
C GLU A 44 10.91 1.28 7.63
N GLU A 45 12.01 1.45 6.90
CA GLU A 45 13.25 2.03 7.43
C GLU A 45 13.03 3.49 7.87
N GLU A 46 12.47 4.34 7.01
CA GLU A 46 12.13 5.73 7.34
C GLU A 46 11.19 5.81 8.56
N LYS A 47 10.17 4.95 8.61
CA LYS A 47 9.24 4.86 9.74
C LYS A 47 9.95 4.47 11.04
N LYS A 48 10.93 3.57 10.98
CA LYS A 48 11.75 3.18 12.13
C LYS A 48 12.59 4.36 12.61
N GLU A 49 13.26 5.09 11.70
CA GLU A 49 14.04 6.28 12.04
C GLU A 49 13.17 7.35 12.72
N ILE A 50 12.00 7.65 12.16
CA ILE A 50 11.04 8.58 12.74
C ILE A 50 10.59 8.10 14.13
N ALA A 51 10.35 6.80 14.30
CA ALA A 51 9.95 6.26 15.59
C ALA A 51 11.04 6.44 16.67
N GLU A 52 12.32 6.30 16.30
CA GLU A 52 13.43 6.60 17.21
C GLU A 52 13.51 8.09 17.55
N GLN A 53 13.39 8.98 16.55
CA GLN A 53 13.33 10.44 16.80
C GLN A 53 12.20 10.83 17.75
N ILE A 54 11.01 10.22 17.60
CA ILE A 54 9.89 10.45 18.53
C ILE A 54 10.24 9.97 19.94
N LYS A 55 10.93 8.84 20.10
CA LYS A 55 11.36 8.35 21.43
C LYS A 55 12.34 9.31 22.08
N GLU A 56 13.28 9.86 21.32
CA GLU A 56 14.25 10.85 21.82
C GLU A 56 13.55 12.10 22.35
N VAL A 57 12.60 12.67 21.58
CA VAL A 57 11.80 13.83 22.01
C VAL A 57 11.02 13.53 23.29
N MET A 58 10.42 12.34 23.38
CA MET A 58 9.68 11.93 24.59
C MET A 58 10.62 11.72 25.79
N ALA A 59 11.83 11.22 25.57
CA ALA A 59 12.85 11.08 26.62
C ALA A 59 13.34 12.45 27.12
N GLU A 60 13.58 13.39 26.21
CA GLU A 60 13.93 14.78 26.53
C GLU A 60 12.83 15.46 27.35
N ALA A 61 11.57 15.34 26.92
CA ALA A 61 10.42 15.87 27.65
C ALA A 61 10.33 15.27 29.07
N LYS A 62 10.56 13.96 29.21
CA LYS A 62 10.62 13.31 30.53
C LYS A 62 11.76 13.88 31.40
N GLY A 63 12.94 14.08 30.82
CA GLY A 63 14.08 14.68 31.52
C GLY A 63 13.83 16.12 31.99
N ARG A 64 12.96 16.84 31.28
CA ARG A 64 12.48 18.18 31.65
C ARG A 64 11.32 18.18 32.65
N GLY A 65 10.82 17.01 33.05
CA GLY A 65 9.75 16.87 34.04
C GLY A 65 8.33 16.81 33.46
N TYR A 66 8.15 16.70 32.14
CA TYR A 66 6.83 16.52 31.55
C TYR A 66 6.32 15.07 31.67
N ASP A 67 5.01 14.90 31.88
CA ASP A 67 4.37 13.58 31.83
C ASP A 67 4.15 13.13 30.39
N THR A 68 5.03 12.24 29.92
CA THR A 68 4.96 11.68 28.55
C THR A 68 3.71 10.85 28.28
N LYS A 69 3.01 10.31 29.30
CA LYS A 69 1.73 9.61 29.09
C LYS A 69 0.64 10.61 28.75
N VAL A 70 0.58 11.72 29.49
CA VAL A 70 -0.36 12.81 29.21
C VAL A 70 -0.07 13.42 27.84
N MET A 71 1.20 13.63 27.48
CA MET A 71 1.57 14.11 26.14
C MET A 71 1.08 13.19 25.02
N ARG A 72 1.23 11.86 25.14
CA ARG A 72 0.69 10.90 24.16
C ARG A 72 -0.83 11.03 24.02
N LYS A 73 -1.54 11.20 25.13
CA LYS A 73 -2.99 11.42 25.14
C LYS A 73 -3.35 12.70 24.40
N VAL A 74 -2.65 13.80 24.67
CA VAL A 74 -2.85 15.08 23.96
C VAL A 74 -2.58 14.94 22.46
N ILE A 75 -1.49 14.28 22.06
CA ILE A 75 -1.18 14.04 20.64
C ILE A 75 -2.29 13.21 19.99
N SER A 76 -2.78 12.15 20.65
CA SER A 76 -3.88 11.33 20.15
C SER A 76 -5.18 12.13 19.98
N LEU A 77 -5.55 12.93 21.00
CA LEU A 77 -6.71 13.82 20.94
C LEU A 77 -6.60 14.83 19.80
N ARG A 78 -5.39 15.35 19.54
CA ARG A 78 -5.12 16.28 18.44
C ARG A 78 -5.07 15.62 17.06
N LYS A 79 -4.92 14.29 17.02
CA LYS A 79 -4.92 13.50 15.78
C LYS A 79 -6.32 13.04 15.37
N ARG A 80 -7.31 13.12 16.27
CA ARG A 80 -8.70 12.77 15.93
C ARG A 80 -9.14 13.57 14.71
N ASP A 81 -9.69 12.87 13.74
CA ASP A 81 -10.19 13.48 12.52
C ASP A 81 -11.44 14.31 12.83
N ALA A 82 -11.71 15.34 12.03
CA ALA A 82 -12.91 16.15 12.18
C ALA A 82 -14.17 15.28 12.04
N ASP A 83 -14.10 14.24 11.21
CA ASP A 83 -15.17 13.26 11.01
C ASP A 83 -15.38 12.36 12.24
N ASP A 84 -14.30 11.88 12.87
CA ASP A 84 -14.37 11.12 14.13
C ASP A 84 -14.93 11.96 15.29
N ILE A 85 -14.70 13.28 15.26
CA ILE A 85 -15.27 14.21 16.23
C ILE A 85 -16.76 14.42 15.94
N ALA A 86 -17.13 14.65 14.68
CA ALA A 86 -18.50 14.87 14.26
C ALA A 86 -19.40 13.64 14.49
N GLU A 87 -18.90 12.42 14.23
CA GLU A 87 -19.64 11.18 14.47
C GLU A 87 -19.89 10.97 15.97
N GLU A 88 -18.86 11.19 16.81
CA GLU A 88 -18.99 11.04 18.26
C GLU A 88 -19.91 12.11 18.86
N GLU A 89 -19.87 13.35 18.35
CA GLU A 89 -20.80 14.43 18.72
C GLU A 89 -22.25 14.11 18.33
N ALA A 90 -22.49 13.56 17.12
CA ALA A 90 -23.82 13.18 16.67
C ALA A 90 -24.43 12.07 17.55
N VAL A 91 -23.62 11.07 17.93
CA VAL A 91 -24.05 10.00 18.85
C VAL A 91 -24.34 10.58 20.24
N LEU A 92 -23.47 11.46 20.73
CA LEU A 92 -23.64 12.12 22.03
C LEU A 92 -24.94 12.94 22.09
N ASP A 93 -25.25 13.70 21.05
CA ASP A 93 -26.46 14.51 20.99
C ASP A 93 -27.72 13.66 20.88
N MET A 94 -27.67 12.52 20.18
CA MET A 94 -28.75 11.52 20.21
C MET A 94 -29.02 11.02 21.64
N TYR A 95 -27.97 10.72 22.41
CA TYR A 95 -28.11 10.29 23.80
C TYR A 95 -28.64 11.40 24.71
N LYS A 96 -28.15 12.63 24.58
CA LYS A 96 -28.69 13.76 25.37
C LYS A 96 -30.17 13.98 25.08
N ALA A 97 -30.58 13.93 23.81
CA ALA A 97 -31.97 14.02 23.42
C ALA A 97 -32.82 12.90 24.03
N ALA A 98 -32.33 11.65 24.01
CA ALA A 98 -33.01 10.50 24.61
C ALA A 98 -33.13 10.61 26.15
N LEU A 99 -32.20 11.31 26.79
CA LEU A 99 -32.19 11.54 28.24
C LEU A 99 -32.90 12.86 28.65
N GLY A 100 -33.46 13.63 27.71
CA GLY A 100 -34.10 14.92 27.99
C GLY A 100 -33.14 16.00 28.48
N MET A 101 -31.86 15.90 28.10
CA MET A 101 -30.76 16.80 28.50
C MET A 101 -30.44 17.86 27.44
N SER A 102 -31.40 18.17 26.55
CA SER A 102 -31.27 19.17 25.48
C SER A 102 -31.32 20.60 25.98
#